data_AF-A0A932MR34-F1
#
_entry.id   AF-A0A932MR34-F1
#
_cell.length_a   1.000
_cell.length_b   1.000
_cell.length_c   1.000
_cell.angle_alpha   90.00
_cell.angle_beta   90.00
_cell.angle_gamma   90.00
#
_symmetry.space_group_name_H-M   'P 1'
#
loop_
_entity.id
_entity.type
_entity.pdbx_description
1 polymer ?
#
loop_
_entity_poly.entity_id
_entity_poly.type
_entity_poly.pdbx_seq_one_letter_code
_entity_poly.pdbx_strand_id
1 'polypeptide(L)'
;MDLQGRTLVMIPGEELSHLKNTLEQLLTEIKALQSPKPSGNKDEFITAKEFMSSVRICRTKFDQLVAQGKIKTIKKRRKIYVPSGEVNRYFSDPTIL
;
A
#
# COMPACT_ATOMS: atom_id res chain seq x y z
N MET A 1 -11.98 9.67 -49.18
CA MET A 1 -12.58 10.46 -48.09
C MET A 1 -13.54 9.54 -47.37
N ASP A 2 -13.07 8.84 -46.34
CA ASP A 2 -13.87 7.87 -45.59
C ASP A 2 -14.79 8.60 -44.60
N LEU A 3 -16.07 8.69 -44.95
CA LEU A 3 -17.12 9.03 -44.01
C LEU A 3 -17.36 7.79 -43.14
N GLN A 4 -16.64 7.73 -42.01
CA GLN A 4 -16.82 6.71 -40.98
C GLN A 4 -18.30 6.61 -40.60
N GLY A 5 -18.85 5.38 -40.72
CA GLY A 5 -20.25 5.07 -40.52
C GLY A 5 -20.75 5.51 -39.15
N ARG A 6 -21.67 6.47 -39.15
CA ARG A 6 -22.40 6.88 -37.95
C ARG A 6 -23.60 5.96 -37.78
N THR A 7 -23.57 5.10 -36.77
CA THR A 7 -24.73 4.30 -36.38
C THR A 7 -25.54 5.10 -35.37
N LEU A 8 -26.77 5.45 -35.74
CA LEU A 8 -27.73 6.08 -34.84
C LEU A 8 -28.48 4.97 -34.11
N VAL A 9 -28.37 4.92 -32.78
CA VAL A 9 -29.09 3.95 -31.94
C VAL A 9 -30.13 4.73 -31.15
N MET A 10 -31.41 4.45 -31.41
CA MET A 10 -32.52 4.95 -30.59
C MET A 10 -32.80 3.96 -29.48
N ILE A 11 -32.71 4.43 -28.24
CA ILE A 11 -32.98 3.66 -27.04
C ILE A 11 -34.12 4.37 -26.29
N PRO A 12 -35.11 3.64 -25.74
CA PRO A 12 -36.12 4.22 -24.86
C PRO A 12 -35.47 4.95 -23.68
N GLY A 13 -36.03 6.11 -23.30
CA GLY A 13 -35.49 6.92 -22.21
C GLY A 13 -35.42 6.19 -20.86
N GLU A 14 -36.32 5.25 -20.64
CA GLU A 14 -36.35 4.39 -19.44
C GLU A 14 -35.14 3.44 -19.42
N GLU A 15 -34.86 2.74 -20.52
CA GLU A 15 -33.71 1.84 -20.64
C GLU A 15 -32.38 2.60 -20.49
N LEU A 16 -32.28 3.80 -21.06
CA LEU A 16 -31.10 4.65 -20.90
C LEU A 16 -30.88 5.05 -19.43
N SER A 17 -31.97 5.33 -18.72
CA SER A 17 -31.94 5.70 -17.30
C SER A 17 -31.51 4.52 -16.44
N HIS A 18 -32.04 3.31 -16.71
CA HIS A 18 -31.62 2.10 -16.03
C HIS A 18 -30.12 1.81 -16.24
N LEU A 19 -29.64 1.91 -17.48
CA LEU A 19 -28.25 1.65 -17.81
C LEU A 19 -27.30 2.63 -17.12
N LYS A 20 -27.67 3.92 -17.07
CA LYS A 20 -26.90 4.93 -16.34
C LYS A 20 -26.83 4.62 -14.84
N ASN A 21 -27.95 4.25 -14.23
CA ASN A 21 -28.01 3.92 -12.81
C ASN A 21 -27.15 2.69 -12.47
N THR A 22 -27.17 1.66 -13.31
CA THR A 22 -26.32 0.47 -13.13
C THR A 22 -24.84 0.82 -13.24
N LEU A 23 -24.46 1.68 -14.19
CA LEU A 23 -23.07 2.14 -14.33
C LEU A 23 -22.61 2.97 -13.12
N GLU A 24 -23.47 3.84 -12.59
CA GLU A 24 -23.17 4.61 -11.38
C GLU A 24 -22.97 3.70 -10.16
N GLN A 25 -23.83 2.69 -9.99
CA GLN A 25 -23.67 1.68 -8.92
C GLN A 25 -22.35 0.92 -9.04
N LEU A 26 -22.02 0.40 -10.21
CA LEU A 26 -20.75 -0.30 -10.45
C LEU A 26 -19.54 0.60 -10.17
N LEU A 27 -19.62 1.88 -10.56
CA LEU A 27 -18.55 2.83 -10.32
C LEU A 27 -18.36 3.12 -8.83
N THR A 28 -19.45 3.18 -8.05
CA THR A 28 -19.37 3.28 -6.58
C THR A 28 -18.78 2.04 -5.93
N GLU A 29 -19.15 0.84 -6.38
CA GLU A 29 -18.59 -0.42 -5.88
C GLU A 29 -17.10 -0.55 -6.22
N ILE A 30 -16.69 -0.21 -7.44
CA ILE A 30 -15.29 -0.20 -7.85
C ILE A 30 -14.49 0.80 -7.00
N LYS A 31 -15.03 2.01 -6.75
CA LYS A 31 -14.37 2.98 -5.87
C LYS A 31 -14.26 2.50 -4.43
N ALA A 32 -15.27 1.79 -3.92
CA ALA A 32 -15.21 1.17 -2.60
C ALA A 32 -14.14 0.07 -2.53
N LEU A 33 -13.97 -0.72 -3.60
CA LEU A 33 -12.92 -1.74 -3.71
C LEU A 33 -11.51 -1.15 -3.88
N GLN A 34 -11.40 0.00 -4.56
CA GLN A 34 -10.14 0.74 -4.73
C GLN A 34 -9.77 1.58 -3.53
N SER A 35 -10.70 1.85 -2.61
CA SER A 35 -10.32 2.35 -1.30
C SER A 35 -9.40 1.28 -0.70
N PRO A 36 -8.13 1.60 -0.39
CA PRO A 36 -7.28 0.64 0.27
C PRO A 36 -8.01 0.32 1.57
N LYS A 37 -8.57 -0.89 1.65
CA LYS A 37 -8.99 -1.51 2.90
C LYS A 37 -7.91 -1.09 3.91
N PRO A 38 -8.22 -0.40 5.02
CA PRO A 38 -7.24 -0.26 6.08
C PRO A 38 -6.96 -1.71 6.46
N SER A 39 -5.84 -2.23 5.99
CA SER A 39 -5.37 -3.56 6.29
C SER A 39 -5.19 -3.53 7.80
N GLY A 40 -6.20 -4.00 8.53
CA GLY A 40 -6.20 -3.96 9.97
C GLY A 40 -4.88 -4.54 10.45
N ASN A 41 -4.11 -3.71 11.16
CA ASN A 41 -2.96 -4.07 11.99
C ASN A 41 -2.24 -5.36 11.57
N LYS A 42 -1.82 -5.45 10.31
CA LYS A 42 -0.73 -6.34 9.95
C LYS A 42 0.48 -5.50 10.18
N ASP A 43 1.19 -5.77 11.28
CA ASP A 43 2.55 -5.29 11.49
C ASP A 43 3.31 -5.48 10.18
N GLU A 44 3.46 -4.40 9.42
CA GLU A 44 3.95 -4.47 8.05
C GLU A 44 5.44 -4.68 8.16
N PHE A 45 5.89 -5.91 7.93
CA PHE A 45 7.30 -6.23 8.07
C PHE A 45 8.06 -5.76 6.82
N ILE A 46 8.97 -4.83 7.00
CA ILE A 46 9.95 -4.42 5.98
C ILE A 46 11.22 -5.25 6.10
N THR A 47 11.96 -5.40 5.01
CA THR A 47 13.27 -6.06 5.05
C THR A 47 14.30 -5.18 5.75
N ALA A 48 15.35 -5.78 6.30
CA ALA A 48 16.46 -5.02 6.86
C ALA A 48 17.09 -4.05 5.83
N LYS A 49 17.08 -4.40 4.54
CA LYS A 49 17.57 -3.51 3.47
C LYS A 49 16.70 -2.27 3.34
N GLU A 50 15.38 -2.43 3.32
CA GLU A 50 14.43 -1.32 3.28
C GLU A 50 14.54 -0.46 4.55
N PHE A 51 14.63 -1.06 5.73
CA PHE A 51 14.84 -0.32 6.98
C PHE A 51 16.10 0.55 6.93
N MET A 52 17.24 -0.03 6.52
CA MET A 52 18.51 0.69 6.41
C MET A 52 18.42 1.85 5.40
N SER A 53 17.70 1.66 4.29
CA SER A 53 17.46 2.71 3.30
C SER A 53 16.57 3.83 3.85
N SER A 54 15.49 3.51 4.56
CA SER A 54 14.57 4.49 5.15
C SER A 54 15.23 5.32 6.24
N VAL A 55 16.02 4.68 7.09
CA VAL A 55 16.68 5.31 8.24
C VAL A 55 18.06 5.89 7.87
N ARG A 56 18.54 5.61 6.64
CA ARG A 56 19.85 6.05 6.11
C ARG A 56 21.03 5.63 7.01
N ILE A 57 21.03 4.37 7.44
CA ILE A 57 22.12 3.78 8.24
C ILE A 57 22.83 2.66 7.51
N CYS A 58 24.12 2.50 7.82
CA CYS A 58 24.93 1.38 7.31
C CYS A 58 24.63 0.07 8.07
N ARG A 59 24.99 -1.05 7.44
CA ARG A 59 24.82 -2.41 7.98
C ARG A 59 25.42 -2.59 9.37
N THR A 60 26.61 -2.01 9.61
CA THR A 60 27.31 -2.06 10.90
C THR A 60 26.47 -1.44 12.03
N LYS A 61 25.90 -0.24 11.80
CA LYS A 61 25.05 0.44 12.79
C LYS A 61 23.74 -0.32 12.99
N PHE A 62 23.15 -0.86 11.93
CA PHE A 62 21.97 -1.73 12.06
C PHE A 62 22.25 -2.94 12.95
N ASP A 63 23.35 -3.66 12.71
CA ASP A 63 23.71 -4.84 13.50
C ASP A 63 24.01 -4.50 14.97
N GLN A 64 24.63 -3.34 15.24
CA GLN A 64 24.80 -2.83 16.60
C GLN A 64 23.46 -2.58 17.31
N LEU A 65 22.50 -1.94 16.64
CA LEU A 65 21.19 -1.64 17.21
C LEU A 65 20.38 -2.91 17.49
N VAL A 66 20.50 -3.91 16.62
CA VAL A 66 19.89 -5.22 16.84
C VAL A 66 20.56 -5.95 18.01
N ALA A 67 21.90 -5.94 18.08
CA ALA A 67 22.65 -6.57 19.17
C ALA A 67 22.37 -5.91 20.54
N GLN A 68 22.15 -4.60 20.55
CA GLN A 68 21.76 -3.84 21.75
C GLN A 68 20.27 -3.98 22.10
N GLY A 69 19.48 -4.71 21.31
CA GLY A 69 18.04 -4.90 21.54
C GLY A 69 17.20 -3.64 21.30
N LYS A 70 17.77 -2.61 20.66
CA LYS A 70 17.09 -1.33 20.39
C LYS A 70 16.09 -1.43 19.23
N ILE A 71 16.32 -2.37 18.29
CA ILE A 71 15.41 -2.64 17.17
C ILE A 71 14.92 -4.08 17.24
N LYS A 72 13.59 -4.26 17.16
CA LYS A 72 12.98 -5.60 17.06
C LYS A 72 13.14 -6.16 15.65
N THR A 73 13.59 -7.40 15.54
CA THR A 73 13.75 -8.07 14.24
C THR A 73 13.22 -9.50 14.27
N ILE A 74 12.77 -9.98 13.12
CA ILE A 74 12.33 -11.36 12.89
C ILE A 74 13.19 -11.96 11.77
N LYS A 75 13.87 -13.07 12.06
CA LYS A 75 14.62 -13.81 11.04
C LYS A 75 13.73 -14.86 10.39
N LYS A 76 13.56 -14.80 9.07
CA LYS A 76 12.82 -15.79 8.28
C LYS A 76 13.70 -16.33 7.17
N ARG A 77 14.08 -17.60 7.28
CA ARG A 77 15.08 -18.27 6.42
C ARG A 77 16.40 -17.49 6.41
N ARG A 78 16.74 -16.88 5.27
CA ARG A 78 17.98 -16.10 5.05
C ARG A 78 17.79 -14.59 5.17
N LYS A 79 16.55 -14.10 5.34
CA LYS A 79 16.23 -12.66 5.38
C LYS A 79 15.86 -12.22 6.79
N ILE A 80 16.23 -10.99 7.11
CA ILE A 80 15.85 -10.29 8.35
C ILE A 80 14.73 -9.32 8.00
N TYR A 81 13.68 -9.38 8.80
CA TYR A 81 12.49 -8.56 8.71
C TYR A 81 12.40 -7.69 9.97
N VAL A 82 11.87 -6.48 9.81
CA VAL A 82 11.74 -5.46 10.85
C VAL A 82 10.29 -4.96 10.79
N PRO A 83 9.57 -4.86 11.92
CA PRO A 83 8.27 -4.20 11.92
C PRO A 83 8.37 -2.77 11.39
N SER A 84 7.47 -2.33 10.51
CA SER A 84 7.48 -0.97 9.95
C SER A 84 7.44 0.11 11.02
N GLY A 85 6.76 -0.15 12.15
CA GLY A 85 6.70 0.76 13.30
C GLY A 85 8.06 1.06 13.92
N GLU A 86 9.06 0.19 13.77
CA GLU A 86 10.42 0.45 14.28
C GLU A 86 11.11 1.59 13.52
N VAL A 87 10.70 1.89 12.27
CA VAL A 87 11.23 3.06 11.54
C VAL A 87 10.85 4.35 12.27
N ASN A 88 9.58 4.50 12.64
CA ASN A 88 9.11 5.68 13.38
C ASN A 88 9.73 5.71 14.78
N ARG A 89 9.86 4.55 15.43
CA ARG A 89 10.49 4.44 16.75
C ARG A 89 11.94 4.90 16.73
N TYR A 90 12.70 4.56 15.69
CA TYR A 90 14.09 4.99 15.55
C TYR A 90 14.24 6.52 15.60
N PHE A 91 13.33 7.27 14.99
CA PHE A 91 13.37 8.74 14.98
C PHE A 91 12.73 9.38 16.21
N SER A 92 11.82 8.68 16.90
CA SER A 92 11.04 9.23 18.00
C SER A 92 11.59 8.89 19.38
N ASP A 93 12.36 7.80 19.51
CA ASP A 93 12.86 7.30 20.77
C ASP A 93 14.27 7.88 21.06
N PRO A 94 14.41 8.79 22.05
CA PRO A 94 15.69 9.43 22.35
C PRO A 94 16.73 8.47 22.95
N THR A 95 16.34 7.23 23.29
CA THR A 95 17.28 6.21 23.77
C THR A 95 17.99 5.47 22.63
N ILE A 96 17.51 5.60 21.40
CA ILE A 96 18.04 4.89 20.22
C ILE A 96 19.17 5.67 19.54
N LEU A 97 19.03 7.00 19.47
CA LEU A 97 20.03 7.95 18.94
C LEU A 97 21.22 8.12 19.90
#